data_AF-A0A1I7IE86-F1
#
_entry.id   AF-A0A1I7IE86-F1
#
_cell.length_a   1.000
_cell.length_b   1.000
_cell.length_c   1.000
_cell.angle_alpha   90.00
_cell.angle_beta   90.00
_cell.angle_gamma   90.00
#
_symmetry.space_group_name_H-M   'P 1'
#
loop_
_entity.id
_entity.type
_entity.pdbx_description
1 polymer ?
#
loop_
_entity_poly.entity_id
_entity_poly.type
_entity_poly.pdbx_seq_one_letter_code
_entity_poly.pdbx_strand_id
1 'polypeptide(L)'
;MAVTISAYVAELAQMVSQATGLDQNVVLAHWNAEEGVGSANWPNNNPAGIRPGNSAVDKLAVGVNSYGFDIFPSPAAGAQAYATLINTDVNYAGVRTAAKTGNPIAQLQAIVQSPWDEGHYGGDGHLLYQSYTAITGKNVTITADSYGSNYTYPAMQDDQTAINNQISFPPTNYSVVANSQRTGDILYGRRYRIIVSNKSGIALDVSDLHVSFDVVKTINQQPNYSTVVIYNLNPTTENFIILEGDHITIEAGYVGSQYGVIFDGDIILPIRDKADNVTYRLTLYALDSHRQLNQAFANFTLNKGQSARSLIENLASKTTVPTPLGFISDKLSTTQLPRGKAVFGLARDYLRQIAQTNSMAFYAENGEINFIHATDLPQGEIFDLTPASGLIGEPAQQDLGVAFRCLLNPRLTINSFVHIDSSLIQAQAYQIGQVPRPLDSEGIYRVISVEHSGDTRDTNWYTGCVTVSQAGGIPGSLTPSVPGMISTTTASPW
;
A
#
# COMPACT_ATOMS: atom_id res chain seq x y z
N MET A 1 -29.80 21.18 -12.65
CA MET A 1 -28.61 21.69 -13.36
C MET A 1 -27.41 21.32 -12.52
N ALA A 2 -26.32 20.82 -13.12
CA ALA A 2 -25.12 20.45 -12.38
C ALA A 2 -24.47 21.71 -11.79
N VAL A 3 -24.15 21.69 -10.50
CA VAL A 3 -23.46 22.80 -9.84
C VAL A 3 -22.03 22.83 -10.36
N THR A 4 -21.62 23.93 -11.00
CA THR A 4 -20.24 24.10 -11.48
C THR A 4 -19.39 24.61 -10.32
N ILE A 5 -18.38 23.82 -9.91
CA ILE A 5 -17.50 24.14 -8.78
C ILE A 5 -16.15 24.56 -9.33
N SER A 6 -15.67 25.74 -8.94
CA SER A 6 -14.32 26.18 -9.31
C SER A 6 -13.24 25.33 -8.63
N ALA A 7 -12.09 25.16 -9.29
CA ALA A 7 -10.96 24.40 -8.73
C ALA A 7 -10.53 24.92 -7.35
N TYR A 8 -10.57 26.24 -7.15
CA TYR A 8 -10.25 26.87 -5.88
C TYR A 8 -11.21 26.46 -4.76
N VAL A 9 -12.52 26.40 -5.04
CA VAL A 9 -13.51 25.97 -4.03
C VAL A 9 -13.37 24.48 -3.72
N ALA A 10 -13.05 23.65 -4.72
CA ALA A 10 -12.79 22.23 -4.52
C ALA A 10 -11.59 22.00 -3.60
N GLU A 11 -10.52 22.79 -3.76
CA GLU A 11 -9.31 22.76 -2.92
C GLU A 11 -9.63 23.16 -1.46
N LEU A 12 -10.44 24.22 -1.26
CA LEU A 12 -10.89 24.61 0.07
C LEU A 12 -11.72 23.51 0.74
N ALA A 13 -12.63 22.86 0.00
CA ALA A 13 -13.43 21.77 0.54
C ALA A 13 -12.58 20.53 0.89
N GLN A 14 -11.53 20.28 0.11
CA GLN A 14 -10.58 19.20 0.38
C GLN A 14 -9.79 19.47 1.66
N MET A 15 -9.35 20.71 1.87
CA MET A 15 -8.70 21.12 3.13
C MET A 15 -9.59 20.85 4.34
N VAL A 16 -10.88 21.18 4.24
CA VAL A 16 -11.85 20.93 5.32
C VAL A 16 -12.13 19.45 5.52
N SER A 17 -12.26 18.69 4.43
CA SER A 17 -12.45 17.25 4.48
C SER A 17 -11.31 16.58 5.25
N GLN A 18 -10.07 16.97 4.96
CA GLN A 18 -8.88 16.48 5.67
C GLN A 18 -8.89 16.86 7.16
N ALA A 19 -9.33 18.06 7.49
CA ALA A 19 -9.34 18.53 8.88
C ALA A 19 -10.45 17.91 9.74
N THR A 20 -11.59 17.51 9.15
CA THR A 20 -12.79 17.10 9.90
C THR A 20 -13.16 15.63 9.75
N GLY A 21 -12.65 14.95 8.71
CA GLY A 21 -13.07 13.61 8.32
C GLY A 21 -14.42 13.57 7.59
N LEU A 22 -15.02 14.72 7.27
CA LEU A 22 -16.20 14.77 6.40
C LEU A 22 -15.81 14.50 4.94
N ASP A 23 -16.69 13.84 4.19
CA ASP A 23 -16.54 13.67 2.74
C ASP A 23 -16.55 15.03 2.04
N GLN A 24 -15.66 15.23 1.06
CA GLN A 24 -15.53 16.49 0.33
C GLN A 24 -16.85 16.92 -0.32
N ASN A 25 -17.66 15.99 -0.83
CA ASN A 25 -18.97 16.30 -1.42
C ASN A 25 -20.01 16.63 -0.36
N VAL A 26 -19.87 16.13 0.87
CA VAL A 26 -20.72 16.53 2.00
C VAL A 26 -20.38 17.97 2.43
N VAL A 27 -19.10 18.33 2.47
CA VAL A 27 -18.65 19.70 2.72
C VAL A 27 -19.16 20.65 1.63
N LEU A 28 -18.97 20.30 0.35
CA LEU A 28 -19.45 21.10 -0.78
C LEU A 28 -20.98 21.20 -0.81
N ALA A 29 -21.69 20.13 -0.46
CA ALA A 29 -23.14 20.15 -0.35
C ALA A 29 -23.62 21.07 0.76
N HIS A 30 -22.94 21.06 1.91
CA HIS A 30 -23.24 21.94 3.03
C HIS A 30 -22.98 23.40 2.64
N TRP A 31 -21.82 23.73 2.07
CA TRP A 31 -21.53 25.09 1.61
C TRP A 31 -22.48 25.58 0.52
N ASN A 32 -22.88 24.68 -0.38
CA ASN A 32 -23.85 25.01 -1.42
C ASN A 32 -25.25 25.23 -0.85
N ALA A 33 -25.62 24.51 0.20
CA ALA A 33 -26.90 24.65 0.88
C ALA A 33 -26.97 25.92 1.75
N GLU A 34 -25.83 26.42 2.26
CA GLU A 34 -25.76 27.65 3.07
C GLU A 34 -25.60 28.91 2.19
N GLU A 35 -24.52 29.00 1.42
CA GLU A 35 -24.07 30.27 0.80
C GLU A 35 -23.86 30.17 -0.73
N GLY A 36 -23.99 28.95 -1.29
CA GLY A 36 -23.76 28.66 -2.70
C GLY A 36 -22.27 28.52 -3.04
N VAL A 37 -21.90 27.51 -3.83
CA VAL A 37 -20.50 27.04 -3.92
C VAL A 37 -19.77 27.37 -5.25
N GLY A 38 -20.41 28.12 -6.16
CA GLY A 38 -19.99 28.18 -7.57
C GLY A 38 -18.64 28.85 -7.88
N SER A 39 -18.18 29.84 -7.09
CA SER A 39 -17.01 30.66 -7.46
C SER A 39 -16.19 31.27 -6.30
N ALA A 40 -16.28 30.71 -5.08
CA ALA A 40 -15.62 31.22 -3.85
C ALA A 40 -16.05 32.62 -3.38
N ASN A 41 -17.02 33.24 -4.05
CA ASN A 41 -17.55 34.56 -3.69
C ASN A 41 -18.59 34.47 -2.56
N TRP A 42 -18.22 33.81 -1.45
CA TRP A 42 -19.10 33.72 -0.29
C TRP A 42 -19.23 35.06 0.41
N PRO A 43 -20.44 35.47 0.84
CA PRO A 43 -20.62 36.64 1.67
C PRO A 43 -19.66 36.62 2.86
N ASN A 44 -18.90 37.69 3.03
CA ASN A 44 -17.95 37.85 4.15
C ASN A 44 -16.90 36.73 4.26
N ASN A 45 -16.61 36.02 3.14
CA ASN A 45 -15.72 34.87 3.09
C ASN A 45 -16.13 33.72 4.03
N ASN A 46 -17.43 33.60 4.33
CA ASN A 46 -17.96 32.63 5.27
C ASN A 46 -18.76 31.57 4.50
N PRO A 47 -18.17 30.41 4.15
CA PRO A 47 -18.81 29.41 3.28
C PRO A 47 -20.01 28.69 3.90
N ALA A 48 -20.22 28.80 5.21
CA ALA A 48 -21.15 27.97 5.95
C ALA A 48 -22.00 28.76 6.97
N GLY A 49 -22.11 30.08 6.80
CA GLY A 49 -22.92 30.92 7.68
C GLY A 49 -22.51 30.84 9.15
N ILE A 50 -21.21 30.77 9.46
CA ILE A 50 -20.70 30.69 10.83
C ILE A 50 -21.04 31.97 11.60
N ARG A 51 -21.56 31.82 12.82
CA ARG A 51 -21.83 32.92 13.75
C ARG A 51 -20.84 32.89 14.94
N PRO A 52 -20.61 34.05 15.58
CA PRO A 52 -19.81 34.12 16.79
C PRO A 52 -20.38 33.23 17.90
N GLY A 53 -19.50 32.66 18.72
CA GLY A 53 -19.92 31.86 19.87
C GLY A 53 -18.97 30.72 20.21
N ASN A 54 -17.97 30.46 19.36
CA ASN A 54 -16.93 29.49 19.63
C ASN A 54 -15.57 30.20 19.65
N SER A 55 -14.98 30.31 20.85
CA SER A 55 -13.72 31.03 21.07
C SER A 55 -12.52 30.56 20.23
N ALA A 56 -12.55 29.34 19.66
CA ALA A 56 -11.53 28.85 18.74
C ALA A 56 -11.75 29.36 17.31
N VAL A 57 -13.00 29.57 16.92
CA VAL A 57 -13.42 30.06 15.61
C VAL A 57 -13.43 31.59 15.56
N ASP A 58 -13.90 32.24 16.61
CA ASP A 58 -13.98 33.70 16.74
C ASP A 58 -12.59 34.37 16.57
N LYS A 59 -11.51 33.66 16.89
CA LYS A 59 -10.12 34.13 16.71
C LYS A 59 -9.68 34.22 15.24
N LEU A 60 -10.36 33.50 14.36
CA LEU A 60 -10.09 33.50 12.91
C LEU A 60 -10.89 34.57 12.18
N ALA A 61 -11.93 35.12 12.82
CA ALA A 61 -12.75 36.20 12.28
C ALA A 61 -12.06 37.56 12.44
N VAL A 62 -12.30 38.46 11.47
CA VAL A 62 -11.86 39.88 11.50
C VAL A 62 -12.99 40.84 11.89
N GLY A 63 -14.19 40.32 12.11
CA GLY A 63 -15.36 41.09 12.54
C GLY A 63 -16.65 40.29 12.39
N VAL A 64 -17.77 40.93 12.70
CA VAL A 64 -19.11 40.37 12.56
C VAL A 64 -19.93 41.33 11.68
N ASN A 65 -20.67 40.79 10.71
CA ASN A 65 -21.49 41.60 9.83
C ASN A 65 -22.79 42.07 10.51
N SER A 66 -23.58 42.91 9.84
CA SER A 66 -24.85 43.43 10.36
C SER A 66 -25.93 42.37 10.62
N TYR A 67 -25.74 41.16 10.12
CA TYR A 67 -26.64 40.02 10.26
C TYR A 67 -26.17 39.01 11.33
N GLY A 68 -25.07 39.30 12.03
CA GLY A 68 -24.55 38.46 13.11
C GLY A 68 -23.68 37.28 12.66
N PHE A 69 -23.16 37.28 11.44
CA PHE A 69 -22.22 36.27 10.94
C PHE A 69 -20.78 36.75 10.98
N ASP A 70 -19.85 35.82 11.22
CA ASP A 70 -18.41 36.11 11.19
C ASP A 70 -17.94 36.51 9.80
N ILE A 71 -17.03 37.48 9.78
CA ILE A 71 -16.31 37.95 8.60
C ILE A 71 -14.91 37.37 8.65
N PHE A 72 -14.51 36.65 7.61
CA PHE A 72 -13.16 36.09 7.52
C PHE A 72 -12.28 36.90 6.57
N PRO A 73 -10.96 36.95 6.79
CA PRO A 73 -10.05 37.72 5.95
C PRO A 73 -9.90 37.14 4.53
N SER A 74 -10.23 35.86 4.32
CA SER A 74 -10.21 35.19 3.02
C SER A 74 -11.13 33.96 3.01
N PRO A 75 -11.54 33.45 1.83
CA PRO A 75 -12.31 32.20 1.72
C PRO A 75 -11.60 31.00 2.37
N ALA A 76 -10.26 30.98 2.34
CA ALA A 76 -9.47 29.97 3.02
C ALA A 76 -9.58 30.06 4.56
N ALA A 77 -9.62 31.27 5.12
CA ALA A 77 -9.83 31.44 6.55
C ALA A 77 -11.25 31.03 6.98
N GLY A 78 -12.27 31.26 6.14
CA GLY A 78 -13.62 30.76 6.38
C GLY A 78 -13.73 29.24 6.32
N ALA A 79 -13.01 28.60 5.39
CA ALA A 79 -12.91 27.14 5.32
C ALA A 79 -12.21 26.56 6.57
N GLN A 80 -11.12 27.19 7.02
CA GLN A 80 -10.44 26.80 8.26
C GLN A 80 -11.32 26.98 9.50
N ALA A 81 -12.11 28.07 9.55
CA ALA A 81 -13.07 28.33 10.60
C ALA A 81 -14.15 27.24 10.68
N TYR A 82 -14.69 26.82 9.53
CA TYR A 82 -15.64 25.71 9.44
C TYR A 82 -15.07 24.41 10.03
N ALA A 83 -13.83 24.06 9.65
CA ALA A 83 -13.18 22.86 10.17
C ALA A 83 -12.93 22.94 11.68
N THR A 84 -12.52 24.12 12.16
CA THR A 84 -12.29 24.38 13.58
C THR A 84 -13.59 24.23 14.39
N LEU A 85 -14.70 24.73 13.86
CA LEU A 85 -16.01 24.64 14.51
C LEU A 85 -16.43 23.17 14.71
N ILE A 86 -16.38 22.35 13.66
CA ILE A 86 -16.73 20.93 13.73
C ILE A 86 -15.85 20.18 14.73
N ASN A 87 -14.56 20.53 14.81
CA ASN A 87 -13.62 19.82 15.67
C ASN A 87 -13.70 20.23 17.14
N THR A 88 -14.07 21.47 17.43
CA THR A 88 -13.97 22.04 18.78
C THR A 88 -15.30 22.15 19.50
N ASP A 89 -16.41 22.33 18.78
CA ASP A 89 -17.71 22.53 19.41
C ASP A 89 -18.32 21.22 19.91
N VAL A 90 -18.86 21.21 21.12
CA VAL A 90 -19.55 20.05 21.69
C VAL A 90 -20.80 19.68 20.88
N ASN A 91 -21.46 20.66 20.29
CA ASN A 91 -22.70 20.49 19.53
C ASN A 91 -22.53 19.66 18.24
N TYR A 92 -21.31 19.56 17.71
CA TYR A 92 -20.99 18.79 16.51
C TYR A 92 -20.37 17.41 16.81
N ALA A 93 -20.51 16.90 18.04
CA ALA A 93 -20.04 15.57 18.41
C ALA A 93 -20.69 14.44 17.57
N GLY A 94 -21.97 14.58 17.23
CA GLY A 94 -22.68 13.67 16.32
C GLY A 94 -22.08 13.67 14.91
N VAL A 95 -21.76 14.86 14.38
CA VAL A 95 -21.10 15.04 13.07
C VAL A 95 -19.71 14.42 13.08
N ARG A 96 -18.90 14.64 14.13
CA ARG A 96 -17.59 13.98 14.28
C ARG A 96 -17.69 12.47 14.38
N THR A 97 -18.75 11.95 14.99
CA THR A 97 -18.98 10.51 15.09
C THR A 97 -19.35 9.92 13.73
N ALA A 98 -20.23 10.60 12.99
CA ALA A 98 -20.59 10.20 11.63
C ALA A 98 -19.42 10.33 10.64
N ALA A 99 -18.55 11.32 10.82
CA ALA A 99 -17.32 11.46 10.02
C ALA A 99 -16.48 10.18 10.04
N LYS A 100 -16.33 9.54 11.21
CA LYS A 100 -15.58 8.27 11.37
C LYS A 100 -16.18 7.08 10.62
N THR A 101 -17.45 7.14 10.25
CA THR A 101 -18.10 6.05 9.51
C THR A 101 -17.68 6.01 8.04
N GLY A 102 -17.16 7.11 7.50
CA GLY A 102 -16.84 7.23 6.07
C GLY A 102 -18.06 7.12 5.15
N ASN A 103 -19.28 7.10 5.69
CA ASN A 103 -20.52 7.03 4.93
C ASN A 103 -21.09 8.44 4.73
N PRO A 104 -21.08 9.00 3.50
CA PRO A 104 -21.60 10.34 3.23
C PRO A 104 -23.06 10.52 3.66
N ILE A 105 -23.88 9.47 3.59
CA ILE A 105 -25.30 9.53 3.98
C ILE A 105 -25.43 9.70 5.50
N ALA A 106 -24.64 8.98 6.28
CA ALA A 106 -24.61 9.10 7.73
C ALA A 106 -24.07 10.47 8.16
N GLN A 107 -23.10 11.02 7.43
CA GLN A 107 -22.57 12.37 7.66
C GLN A 107 -23.62 13.45 7.37
N LEU A 108 -24.34 13.35 6.25
CA LEU A 108 -25.46 14.23 5.93
C LEU A 108 -26.54 14.17 7.02
N GLN A 109 -26.93 12.97 7.45
CA GLN A 109 -27.91 12.79 8.54
C GLN A 109 -27.44 13.40 9.86
N ALA A 110 -26.15 13.28 10.20
CA ALA A 110 -25.62 13.85 11.43
C ALA A 110 -25.52 15.38 11.38
N ILE A 111 -25.30 15.97 10.20
CA ILE A 111 -25.40 17.42 10.02
C ILE A 111 -26.85 17.87 10.22
N VAL A 112 -27.81 17.15 9.66
CA VAL A 112 -29.25 17.41 9.83
C VAL A 112 -29.71 17.28 11.28
N GLN A 113 -29.11 16.37 12.04
CA GLN A 113 -29.40 16.18 13.47
C GLN A 113 -28.60 17.12 14.38
N SER A 114 -27.74 17.98 13.82
CA SER A 114 -26.94 18.92 14.59
C SER A 114 -27.66 20.26 14.77
N PRO A 115 -27.27 21.07 15.76
CA PRO A 115 -27.81 22.42 15.92
C PRO A 115 -27.57 23.36 14.73
N TRP A 116 -26.73 22.99 13.75
CA TRP A 116 -26.59 23.73 12.49
C TRP A 116 -27.90 23.75 11.69
N ASP A 117 -28.61 22.61 11.70
CA ASP A 117 -29.80 22.38 10.87
C ASP A 117 -31.11 22.73 11.59
N GLU A 118 -31.14 22.55 12.93
CA GLU A 118 -32.29 22.86 13.79
C GLU A 118 -32.78 24.33 13.68
N GLY A 119 -31.93 25.22 13.13
CA GLY A 119 -32.27 26.64 12.89
C GLY A 119 -32.42 27.09 11.43
N HIS A 120 -31.96 26.33 10.42
CA HIS A 120 -31.83 26.84 9.05
C HIS A 120 -32.52 26.02 7.95
N TYR A 121 -32.84 24.74 8.18
CA TYR A 121 -33.36 23.84 7.13
C TYR A 121 -34.76 23.26 7.39
N GLY A 122 -35.45 23.70 8.45
CA GLY A 122 -36.77 23.16 8.80
C GLY A 122 -36.74 21.77 9.44
N GLY A 123 -35.54 21.23 9.74
CA GLY A 123 -35.32 19.96 10.42
C GLY A 123 -35.47 18.71 9.54
N ASP A 124 -35.63 18.87 8.22
CA ASP A 124 -35.78 17.76 7.27
C ASP A 124 -34.56 17.53 6.36
N GLY A 125 -33.55 18.41 6.43
CA GLY A 125 -32.31 18.34 5.66
C GLY A 125 -32.46 18.47 4.14
N HIS A 126 -33.65 18.88 3.65
CA HIS A 126 -33.99 18.76 2.23
C HIS A 126 -33.03 19.51 1.29
N LEU A 127 -32.59 20.72 1.65
CA LEU A 127 -31.64 21.52 0.84
C LEU A 127 -30.24 20.91 0.80
N LEU A 128 -29.81 20.27 1.89
CA LEU A 128 -28.52 19.61 1.99
C LEU A 128 -28.47 18.37 1.07
N TYR A 129 -29.52 17.54 1.09
CA TYR A 129 -29.62 16.37 0.20
C TYR A 129 -29.78 16.74 -1.28
N GLN A 130 -30.53 17.81 -1.57
CA GLN A 130 -30.62 18.34 -2.93
C GLN A 130 -29.26 18.85 -3.43
N SER A 131 -28.52 19.57 -2.59
CA SER A 131 -27.19 20.05 -2.92
C SER A 131 -26.23 18.89 -3.16
N TYR A 132 -26.26 17.85 -2.32
CA TYR A 132 -25.46 16.65 -2.51
C TYR A 132 -25.80 15.92 -3.81
N THR A 133 -27.08 15.82 -4.15
CA THR A 133 -27.54 15.23 -5.42
C THR A 133 -27.09 16.06 -6.62
N ALA A 134 -27.17 17.39 -6.52
CA ALA A 134 -26.78 18.31 -7.59
C ALA A 134 -25.27 18.35 -7.86
N ILE A 135 -24.46 18.05 -6.84
CA ILE A 135 -23.00 17.98 -6.92
C ILE A 135 -22.54 16.60 -7.40
N THR A 136 -23.12 15.52 -6.88
CA THR A 136 -22.63 14.16 -7.13
C THR A 136 -23.38 13.40 -8.23
N GLY A 137 -24.57 13.87 -8.61
CA GLY A 137 -25.49 13.14 -9.50
C GLY A 137 -26.12 11.88 -8.86
N LYS A 138 -25.86 11.62 -7.57
CA LYS A 138 -26.40 10.46 -6.85
C LYS A 138 -27.70 10.87 -6.14
N ASN A 139 -28.83 10.26 -6.51
CA ASN A 139 -30.10 10.49 -5.82
C ASN A 139 -30.04 9.88 -4.41
N VAL A 140 -30.27 10.70 -3.39
CA VAL A 140 -30.40 10.27 -2.00
C VAL A 140 -31.86 10.42 -1.58
N THR A 141 -32.52 9.31 -1.24
CA THR A 141 -33.90 9.33 -0.73
C THR A 141 -33.89 9.57 0.77
N ILE A 142 -34.64 10.57 1.23
CA ILE A 142 -34.87 10.84 2.65
C ILE A 142 -35.87 9.80 3.17
N THR A 143 -35.42 8.86 3.99
CA THR A 143 -36.35 8.05 4.80
C THR A 143 -36.54 8.78 6.12
N ALA A 144 -37.60 9.57 6.22
CA ALA A 144 -37.99 10.20 7.46
C ALA A 144 -38.60 9.13 8.38
N ASP A 145 -37.81 8.53 9.27
CA ASP A 145 -38.37 7.80 10.41
C ASP A 145 -38.57 8.78 11.56
N SER A 146 -39.79 9.31 11.60
CA SER A 146 -40.43 9.96 12.73
C SER A 146 -40.50 9.02 13.94
N TYR A 147 -39.75 9.28 15.01
CA TYR A 147 -39.97 8.94 16.44
C TYR A 147 -38.61 9.23 17.14
N GLY A 148 -38.41 10.27 17.95
CA GLY A 148 -39.23 10.67 19.08
C GLY A 148 -38.82 9.89 20.34
N SER A 149 -37.75 10.32 21.01
CA SER A 149 -37.49 10.20 22.47
C SER A 149 -37.44 8.82 23.16
N ASN A 150 -36.48 8.70 24.08
CA ASN A 150 -36.41 7.75 25.21
C ASN A 150 -36.03 6.30 24.92
N TYR A 151 -34.73 6.02 24.87
CA TYR A 151 -34.19 4.78 25.41
C TYR A 151 -33.06 5.11 26.40
N THR A 152 -33.38 5.01 27.68
CA THR A 152 -32.39 4.82 28.74
C THR A 152 -31.91 3.38 28.65
N TYR A 153 -30.63 3.15 28.36
CA TYR A 153 -30.06 1.81 28.40
C TYR A 153 -29.92 1.34 29.87
N PRO A 154 -30.23 0.07 30.19
CA PRO A 154 -29.96 -0.48 31.51
C PRO A 154 -28.45 -0.47 31.75
N ALA A 155 -28.05 -0.26 33.01
CA ALA A 155 -26.64 -0.30 33.40
C ALA A 155 -26.02 -1.63 32.96
N MET A 156 -25.15 -1.57 31.96
CA MET A 156 -24.38 -2.72 31.51
C MET A 156 -23.24 -2.94 32.50
N GLN A 157 -23.39 -4.03 33.23
CA GLN A 157 -22.34 -4.73 33.92
C GLN A 157 -21.29 -5.13 32.88
N ASP A 158 -20.05 -4.74 33.13
CA ASP A 158 -18.87 -4.87 32.27
C ASP A 158 -18.73 -6.30 31.73
N ASP A 159 -19.16 -6.53 30.48
CA ASP A 159 -18.74 -7.67 29.67
C ASP A 159 -18.96 -7.38 28.17
N GLN A 160 -18.05 -7.88 27.35
CA GLN A 160 -17.62 -7.32 26.05
C GLN A 160 -18.64 -7.37 24.90
N THR A 161 -18.51 -6.43 23.93
CA THR A 161 -18.49 -6.59 22.43
C THR A 161 -19.37 -5.63 21.60
N ALA A 162 -18.76 -4.60 20.96
CA ALA A 162 -19.15 -4.05 19.66
C ALA A 162 -18.04 -3.12 19.10
N ILE A 163 -17.32 -3.62 18.10
CA ILE A 163 -16.40 -3.00 17.13
C ILE A 163 -15.93 -1.56 17.45
N ASN A 164 -14.87 -1.49 18.27
CA ASN A 164 -13.94 -0.37 18.30
C ASN A 164 -13.23 -0.27 16.94
N ASN A 165 -13.68 0.63 16.05
CA ASN A 165 -12.85 1.15 14.96
C ASN A 165 -11.98 2.33 15.45
N GLN A 166 -11.49 2.25 16.68
CA GLN A 166 -10.24 2.91 17.04
C GLN A 166 -9.11 2.03 16.53
N ILE A 167 -8.76 2.19 15.26
CA ILE A 167 -7.34 2.06 14.91
C ILE A 167 -6.69 3.33 15.43
N SER A 168 -6.35 3.33 16.72
CA SER A 168 -5.21 4.12 17.18
C SER A 168 -4.00 3.45 16.55
N PHE A 169 -3.46 4.04 15.48
CA PHE A 169 -2.10 3.72 15.11
C PHE A 169 -1.23 4.12 16.31
N PRO A 170 -0.36 3.24 16.85
CA PRO A 170 0.68 3.74 17.72
C PRO A 170 1.40 4.87 16.95
N PRO A 171 1.76 6.01 17.58
CA PRO A 171 2.70 6.91 16.94
C PRO A 171 3.84 6.02 16.43
N THR A 172 4.21 6.17 15.17
CA THR A 172 5.37 5.47 14.64
C THR A 172 6.50 5.82 15.61
N ASN A 173 7.02 4.83 16.33
CA ASN A 173 8.24 5.01 17.12
C ASN A 173 9.47 5.19 16.20
N TYR A 174 9.24 5.58 14.95
CA TYR A 174 10.17 5.58 13.84
C TYR A 174 10.01 6.93 13.17
N SER A 175 11.05 7.74 13.34
CA SER A 175 11.25 8.95 12.57
C SER A 175 12.15 8.62 11.39
N VAL A 176 11.99 9.34 10.28
CA VAL A 176 13.05 9.44 9.28
C VAL A 176 14.29 9.94 10.02
N VAL A 177 15.38 9.15 10.03
CA VAL A 177 16.63 9.61 10.62
C VAL A 177 17.05 10.86 9.85
N ALA A 178 17.22 11.99 10.54
CA ALA A 178 17.68 13.21 9.92
C ALA A 178 18.99 12.94 9.14
N ASN A 179 19.05 13.35 7.87
CA ASN A 179 20.13 13.03 6.90
C ASN A 179 20.18 11.58 6.39
N SER A 180 19.08 10.82 6.42
CA SER A 180 18.96 9.55 5.67
C SER A 180 19.05 9.75 4.14
N GLN A 181 18.94 10.98 3.67
CA GLN A 181 19.34 11.42 2.33
C GLN A 181 20.85 11.19 2.17
N ARG A 182 21.24 10.01 1.71
CA ARG A 182 22.64 9.75 1.38
C ARG A 182 23.02 10.47 0.09
N THR A 183 23.42 11.73 0.25
CA THR A 183 24.20 12.50 -0.73
C THR A 183 25.69 12.16 -0.55
N GLY A 184 26.09 10.95 -0.92
CA GLY A 184 27.46 10.46 -0.75
C GLY A 184 27.57 8.97 -1.10
N ASP A 185 28.60 8.60 -1.87
CA ASP A 185 28.61 7.53 -2.89
C ASP A 185 27.64 7.85 -4.04
N ILE A 186 28.11 8.72 -4.94
CA ILE A 186 27.39 9.21 -6.12
C ILE A 186 26.91 7.98 -6.91
N LEU A 187 25.63 7.95 -7.31
CA LEU A 187 25.01 6.95 -8.21
C LEU A 187 25.67 7.00 -9.61
N TYR A 188 26.94 6.65 -9.65
CA TYR A 188 27.88 6.88 -10.74
C TYR A 188 28.90 5.73 -10.78
N GLY A 189 29.36 5.42 -11.99
CA GLY A 189 30.19 4.23 -12.23
C GLY A 189 29.38 2.95 -12.02
N ARG A 190 28.67 2.51 -13.05
CA ARG A 190 27.91 1.26 -12.99
C ARG A 190 28.85 0.11 -12.68
N ARG A 191 28.46 -0.72 -11.72
CA ARG A 191 29.16 -1.94 -11.36
C ARG A 191 28.18 -3.09 -11.47
N TYR A 192 28.60 -4.15 -12.15
CA TYR A 192 27.77 -5.32 -12.36
C TYR A 192 28.66 -6.55 -12.50
N ARG A 193 28.09 -7.70 -12.16
CA ARG A 193 28.70 -9.00 -12.34
C ARG A 193 27.63 -10.03 -12.63
N ILE A 194 27.82 -10.79 -13.69
CA ILE A 194 26.84 -11.77 -14.15
C ILE A 194 27.56 -13.09 -14.32
N ILE A 195 27.14 -14.07 -13.52
CA ILE A 195 27.79 -15.37 -13.42
C ILE A 195 26.79 -16.43 -13.82
N VAL A 196 27.18 -17.29 -14.76
CA VAL A 196 26.42 -18.49 -15.10
C VAL A 196 27.23 -19.70 -14.64
N SER A 197 26.64 -20.53 -13.77
CA SER A 197 27.29 -21.74 -13.25
C SER A 197 26.56 -23.01 -13.65
N ASN A 198 27.31 -24.11 -13.72
CA ASN A 198 26.77 -25.45 -13.87
C ASN A 198 26.66 -26.18 -12.51
N LYS A 199 26.01 -27.35 -12.51
CA LYS A 199 25.87 -28.22 -11.32
C LYS A 199 27.20 -28.71 -10.75
N SER A 200 28.25 -28.73 -11.56
CA SER A 200 29.59 -29.16 -11.14
C SER A 200 30.39 -28.05 -10.46
N GLY A 201 29.81 -26.85 -10.29
CA GLY A 201 30.45 -25.70 -9.65
C GLY A 201 31.40 -24.93 -10.56
N ILE A 202 31.41 -25.21 -11.86
CA ILE A 202 32.12 -24.39 -12.85
C ILE A 202 31.27 -23.17 -13.13
N ALA A 203 31.86 -21.99 -12.94
CA ALA A 203 31.22 -20.71 -13.15
C ALA A 203 31.88 -19.94 -14.30
N LEU A 204 31.07 -19.38 -15.18
CA LEU A 204 31.48 -18.48 -16.25
C LEU A 204 31.05 -17.06 -15.90
N ASP A 205 32.01 -16.15 -15.91
CA ASP A 205 31.75 -14.72 -15.79
C ASP A 205 31.52 -14.14 -17.20
N VAL A 206 30.33 -13.58 -17.43
CA VAL A 206 29.94 -12.98 -18.72
C VAL A 206 29.90 -11.46 -18.67
N SER A 207 30.45 -10.85 -17.63
CA SER A 207 30.34 -9.40 -17.36
C SER A 207 31.06 -8.53 -18.39
N ASP A 208 32.07 -9.04 -19.08
CA ASP A 208 32.79 -8.26 -20.12
C ASP A 208 31.98 -8.11 -21.42
N LEU A 209 30.88 -8.86 -21.56
CA LEU A 209 30.01 -8.82 -22.72
C LEU A 209 28.92 -7.74 -22.60
N HIS A 210 28.23 -7.50 -23.71
CA HIS A 210 26.97 -6.77 -23.65
C HIS A 210 25.91 -7.71 -23.09
N VAL A 211 25.32 -7.29 -21.98
CA VAL A 211 24.26 -8.02 -21.31
C VAL A 211 23.14 -7.05 -20.97
N SER A 212 21.91 -7.46 -21.23
CA SER A 212 20.73 -6.81 -20.66
C SER A 212 20.01 -7.79 -19.73
N PHE A 213 19.46 -7.28 -18.63
CA PHE A 213 18.72 -8.09 -17.68
C PHE A 213 17.45 -7.36 -17.26
N ASP A 214 16.43 -8.18 -17.02
CA ASP A 214 15.17 -7.82 -16.42
C ASP A 214 14.92 -8.80 -15.27
N VAL A 215 14.67 -8.30 -14.07
CA VAL A 215 14.49 -9.09 -12.86
C VAL A 215 13.19 -8.63 -12.21
N VAL A 216 12.27 -9.54 -11.95
CA VAL A 216 11.03 -9.25 -11.23
C VAL A 216 10.95 -10.11 -9.98
N LYS A 217 10.88 -9.42 -8.84
CA LYS A 217 10.64 -9.99 -7.52
C LYS A 217 9.28 -9.57 -7.00
N THR A 218 8.55 -10.49 -6.39
CA THR A 218 7.23 -10.20 -5.86
C THR A 218 6.96 -10.97 -4.57
N ILE A 219 6.21 -10.34 -3.66
CA ILE A 219 5.66 -11.00 -2.48
C ILE A 219 4.53 -11.98 -2.83
N ASN A 220 4.01 -11.90 -4.05
CA ASN A 220 3.02 -12.84 -4.53
C ASN A 220 3.64 -14.24 -4.63
N GLN A 221 2.82 -15.28 -4.49
CA GLN A 221 3.28 -16.67 -4.39
C GLN A 221 3.70 -17.28 -5.74
N GLN A 222 4.19 -16.43 -6.64
CA GLN A 222 4.79 -16.78 -7.91
C GLN A 222 6.32 -16.78 -7.73
N PRO A 223 7.07 -17.69 -8.37
CA PRO A 223 8.52 -17.62 -8.37
C PRO A 223 8.99 -16.27 -8.93
N ASN A 224 10.00 -15.67 -8.30
CA ASN A 224 10.67 -14.52 -8.89
C ASN A 224 11.37 -14.99 -10.17
N TYR A 225 11.44 -14.13 -11.17
CA TYR A 225 11.99 -14.51 -12.47
C TYR A 225 12.95 -13.45 -13.00
N SER A 226 13.85 -13.89 -13.86
CA SER A 226 14.70 -12.99 -14.61
C SER A 226 14.81 -13.43 -16.07
N THR A 227 14.85 -12.43 -16.94
CA THR A 227 15.23 -12.60 -18.35
C THR A 227 16.59 -11.93 -18.54
N VAL A 228 17.61 -12.72 -18.89
CA VAL A 228 18.96 -12.21 -19.17
C VAL A 228 19.29 -12.46 -20.62
N VAL A 229 19.82 -11.44 -21.28
CA VAL A 229 20.16 -11.48 -22.69
C VAL A 229 21.64 -11.20 -22.83
N ILE A 230 22.40 -12.16 -23.35
CA ILE A 230 23.84 -12.04 -23.56
C ILE A 230 24.11 -11.96 -25.06
N TYR A 231 24.84 -10.94 -25.48
CA TYR A 231 25.12 -10.68 -26.89
C TYR A 231 26.51 -11.17 -27.29
N ASN A 232 26.60 -11.72 -28.51
CA ASN A 232 27.85 -12.08 -29.18
C ASN A 232 28.77 -12.99 -28.35
N LEU A 233 28.20 -13.97 -27.65
CA LEU A 233 28.97 -15.05 -27.04
C LEU A 233 29.75 -15.84 -28.11
N ASN A 234 30.96 -16.30 -27.75
CA ASN A 234 31.66 -17.24 -28.61
C ASN A 234 30.91 -18.60 -28.62
N PRO A 235 30.99 -19.37 -29.72
CA PRO A 235 30.22 -20.61 -29.85
C PRO A 235 30.49 -21.66 -28.77
N THR A 236 31.72 -21.73 -28.24
CA THR A 236 32.10 -22.70 -27.21
C THR A 236 31.44 -22.39 -25.87
N THR A 237 31.54 -21.14 -25.42
CA THR A 237 30.91 -20.65 -24.19
C THR A 237 29.39 -20.69 -24.29
N GLU A 238 28.84 -20.33 -25.45
CA GLU A 238 27.39 -20.38 -25.69
C GLU A 238 26.86 -21.82 -25.60
N ASN A 239 27.53 -22.78 -26.26
CA ASN A 239 27.14 -24.18 -26.19
C ASN A 239 27.27 -24.75 -24.77
N PHE A 240 28.29 -24.33 -24.01
CA PHE A 240 28.41 -24.70 -22.60
C PHE A 240 27.21 -24.20 -21.79
N ILE A 241 26.83 -22.92 -21.95
CA ILE A 241 25.68 -22.35 -21.22
C ILE A 241 24.38 -23.07 -21.61
N ILE A 242 24.17 -23.37 -22.89
CA ILE A 242 22.96 -24.05 -23.37
C ILE A 242 22.85 -25.49 -22.83
N LEU A 243 23.97 -26.22 -22.76
CA LEU A 243 23.96 -27.64 -22.41
C LEU A 243 24.14 -27.90 -20.92
N GLU A 244 24.94 -27.08 -20.24
CA GLU A 244 25.37 -27.30 -18.86
C GLU A 244 25.00 -26.15 -17.91
N GLY A 245 24.60 -24.99 -18.41
CA GLY A 245 24.18 -23.86 -17.58
C GLY A 245 22.97 -24.25 -16.74
N ASP A 246 23.11 -24.11 -15.42
CA ASP A 246 22.08 -24.53 -14.45
C ASP A 246 21.60 -23.37 -13.58
N HIS A 247 22.50 -22.44 -13.25
CA HIS A 247 22.22 -21.39 -12.28
C HIS A 247 22.84 -20.06 -12.72
N ILE A 248 22.19 -18.95 -12.39
CA ILE A 248 22.63 -17.59 -12.72
C ILE A 248 22.53 -16.66 -11.52
N THR A 249 23.60 -15.92 -11.27
CA THR A 249 23.67 -14.88 -10.26
C THR A 249 23.93 -13.54 -10.93
N ILE A 250 23.13 -12.53 -10.60
CA ILE A 250 23.22 -11.17 -11.12
C ILE A 250 23.50 -10.23 -9.96
N GLU A 251 24.67 -9.61 -9.99
CA GLU A 251 25.05 -8.50 -9.13
C GLU A 251 25.01 -7.20 -9.95
N ALA A 252 24.37 -6.16 -9.42
CA ALA A 252 24.29 -4.88 -10.12
C ALA A 252 24.18 -3.72 -9.12
N GLY A 253 24.63 -2.55 -9.56
CA GLY A 253 24.63 -1.35 -8.75
C GLY A 253 25.57 -0.29 -9.28
N TYR A 254 26.13 0.47 -8.35
CA TYR A 254 27.11 1.52 -8.57
C TYR A 254 28.36 1.25 -7.73
N VAL A 255 29.48 1.89 -8.09
CA VAL A 255 30.69 1.85 -7.28
C VAL A 255 30.40 2.42 -5.88
N GLY A 256 30.93 1.77 -4.84
CA GLY A 256 30.70 2.15 -3.45
C GLY A 256 29.75 1.18 -2.74
N SER A 257 28.94 1.71 -1.83
CA SER A 257 28.03 0.92 -0.99
C SER A 257 26.73 0.46 -1.68
N GLN A 258 26.44 0.95 -2.89
CA GLN A 258 25.21 0.68 -3.64
C GLN A 258 25.39 -0.45 -4.67
N TYR A 259 25.99 -1.58 -4.27
CA TYR A 259 26.26 -2.76 -5.10
C TYR A 259 25.93 -4.05 -4.36
N GLY A 260 25.24 -4.99 -5.01
CA GLY A 260 24.89 -6.27 -4.42
C GLY A 260 24.19 -7.21 -5.37
N VAL A 261 23.84 -8.40 -4.88
CA VAL A 261 23.07 -9.41 -5.61
C VAL A 261 21.64 -8.94 -5.78
N ILE A 262 21.20 -8.77 -7.03
CA ILE A 262 19.82 -8.42 -7.36
C ILE A 262 19.00 -9.64 -7.77
N PHE A 263 19.63 -10.73 -8.22
CA PHE A 263 18.95 -11.98 -8.58
C PHE A 263 19.88 -13.18 -8.42
N ASP A 264 19.32 -14.29 -7.97
CA ASP A 264 20.01 -15.56 -7.82
C ASP A 264 18.99 -16.69 -8.07
N GLY A 265 19.19 -17.51 -9.11
CA GLY A 265 18.16 -18.46 -9.52
C GLY A 265 18.59 -19.46 -10.59
N ASP A 266 17.74 -20.46 -10.81
CA ASP A 266 17.99 -21.56 -11.73
C ASP A 266 17.59 -21.21 -13.16
N ILE A 267 18.43 -21.55 -14.15
CA ILE A 267 18.14 -21.37 -15.57
C ILE A 267 17.16 -22.45 -16.02
N ILE A 268 16.00 -22.03 -16.51
CA ILE A 268 14.95 -22.94 -17.00
C ILE A 268 15.06 -23.15 -18.50
N LEU A 269 15.32 -22.08 -19.25
CA LEU A 269 15.32 -22.13 -20.70
C LEU A 269 16.36 -21.17 -21.30
N PRO A 270 17.39 -21.71 -21.96
CA PRO A 270 18.24 -20.96 -22.87
C PRO A 270 17.62 -20.96 -24.29
N ILE A 271 17.50 -19.78 -24.91
CA ILE A 271 17.09 -19.61 -26.30
C ILE A 271 18.19 -18.88 -27.05
N ARG A 272 18.75 -19.53 -28.06
CA ARG A 272 19.63 -18.88 -29.04
C ARG A 272 18.80 -18.29 -30.16
N ASP A 273 19.06 -17.03 -30.49
CA ASP A 273 18.57 -16.39 -31.69
C ASP A 273 19.56 -15.34 -32.23
N LYS A 274 19.09 -14.50 -33.15
CA LYS A 274 19.83 -13.39 -33.71
C LYS A 274 19.00 -12.12 -33.58
N ALA A 275 19.60 -11.04 -33.08
CA ALA A 275 18.95 -9.74 -33.02
C ALA A 275 18.89 -9.08 -34.41
N ASP A 276 19.92 -9.32 -35.22
CA ASP A 276 20.02 -8.88 -36.62
C ASP A 276 20.86 -9.88 -37.42
N ASN A 277 21.24 -9.57 -38.67
CA ASN A 277 22.00 -10.51 -39.50
C ASN A 277 23.40 -10.87 -38.96
N VAL A 278 23.98 -10.02 -38.10
CA VAL A 278 25.37 -10.12 -37.60
C VAL A 278 25.46 -10.32 -36.08
N THR A 279 24.45 -9.89 -35.33
CA THR A 279 24.41 -9.89 -33.86
C THR A 279 23.70 -11.13 -33.34
N TYR A 280 24.45 -11.99 -32.66
CA TYR A 280 23.94 -13.19 -32.00
C TYR A 280 23.47 -12.85 -30.59
N ARG A 281 22.41 -13.54 -30.15
CA ARG A 281 21.82 -13.32 -28.84
C ARG A 281 21.48 -14.66 -28.19
N LEU A 282 21.85 -14.80 -26.91
CA LEU A 282 21.43 -15.88 -26.04
C LEU A 282 20.53 -15.31 -24.95
N THR A 283 19.27 -15.72 -24.93
CA THR A 283 18.29 -15.33 -23.90
C THR A 283 18.16 -16.45 -22.88
N LEU A 284 18.36 -16.14 -21.61
CA LEU A 284 18.22 -17.04 -20.48
C LEU A 284 16.99 -16.63 -19.68
N TYR A 285 16.04 -17.55 -19.55
CA TYR A 285 14.94 -17.43 -18.60
C TYR A 285 15.31 -18.18 -17.34
N ALA A 286 15.37 -17.46 -16.22
CA ALA A 286 15.73 -18.02 -14.93
C ALA A 286 14.63 -17.77 -13.88
N LEU A 287 14.49 -18.70 -12.94
CA LEU A 287 13.54 -18.62 -11.83
C LEU A 287 14.26 -18.79 -10.50
N ASP A 288 14.01 -17.87 -9.57
CA ASP A 288 14.41 -18.00 -8.17
C ASP A 288 13.34 -18.80 -7.41
N SER A 289 13.80 -19.63 -6.48
CA SER A 289 12.97 -20.37 -5.54
C SER A 289 11.94 -21.31 -6.19
N HIS A 290 12.10 -21.64 -7.47
CA HIS A 290 11.17 -22.48 -8.22
C HIS A 290 11.08 -23.90 -7.64
N ARG A 291 12.21 -24.51 -7.30
CA ARG A 291 12.26 -25.89 -6.76
C ARG A 291 11.57 -25.95 -5.39
N GLN A 292 11.80 -24.94 -4.58
CA GLN A 292 11.26 -24.76 -3.24
C GLN A 292 9.74 -24.56 -3.29
N LEU A 293 9.25 -23.74 -4.23
CA LEU A 293 7.82 -23.44 -4.34
C LEU A 293 7.02 -24.50 -5.09
N ASN A 294 7.59 -25.16 -6.10
CA ASN A 294 6.84 -26.04 -7.02
C ASN A 294 7.23 -27.52 -6.94
N GLN A 295 8.39 -27.87 -6.38
CA GLN A 295 8.92 -29.24 -6.37
C GLN A 295 9.19 -29.80 -4.96
N ALA A 296 9.12 -28.96 -3.92
CA ALA A 296 9.31 -29.37 -2.54
C ALA A 296 8.09 -30.15 -2.03
N PHE A 297 8.29 -31.45 -1.80
CA PHE A 297 7.27 -32.36 -1.33
C PHE A 297 7.53 -32.75 0.13
N ALA A 298 6.51 -32.61 0.97
CA ALA A 298 6.53 -32.98 2.38
C ALA A 298 5.89 -34.36 2.58
N ASN A 299 6.51 -35.20 3.40
CA ASN A 299 5.96 -36.49 3.82
C ASN A 299 6.46 -36.83 5.23
N PHE A 300 5.78 -36.32 6.25
CA PHE A 300 6.11 -36.58 7.65
C PHE A 300 4.89 -36.45 8.56
N THR A 301 5.04 -36.86 9.81
CA THR A 301 4.01 -36.70 10.84
C THR A 301 4.50 -35.78 11.96
N LEU A 302 3.57 -35.04 12.55
CA LEU A 302 3.78 -34.23 13.74
C LEU A 302 3.01 -34.83 14.91
N ASN A 303 3.64 -34.83 16.08
CA ASN A 303 3.01 -35.24 17.32
C ASN A 303 2.07 -34.14 17.86
N LYS A 304 1.20 -34.52 18.80
CA LYS A 304 0.45 -33.56 19.61
C LYS A 304 1.40 -32.57 20.29
N GLY A 305 0.99 -31.30 20.42
CA GLY A 305 1.75 -30.27 21.13
C GLY A 305 2.73 -29.47 20.27
N GLN A 306 2.86 -29.80 18.98
CA GLN A 306 3.72 -29.06 18.04
C GLN A 306 3.06 -27.72 17.66
N SER A 307 3.88 -26.67 17.50
CA SER A 307 3.44 -25.32 17.13
C SER A 307 3.50 -25.09 15.61
N ALA A 308 2.84 -24.03 15.12
CA ALA A 308 2.97 -23.62 13.72
C ALA A 308 4.42 -23.37 13.30
N ARG A 309 5.26 -22.81 14.20
CA ARG A 309 6.69 -22.59 13.95
C ARG A 309 7.43 -23.91 13.70
N SER A 310 7.19 -24.91 14.54
CA SER A 310 7.79 -26.24 14.36
C SER A 310 7.36 -26.90 13.05
N LEU A 311 6.12 -26.66 12.60
CA LEU A 311 5.67 -27.14 11.30
C LEU A 311 6.43 -26.45 10.15
N ILE A 312 6.61 -25.13 10.20
CA ILE A 312 7.42 -24.38 9.21
C ILE A 312 8.86 -24.92 9.18
N GLU A 313 9.49 -25.11 10.33
CA GLU A 313 10.86 -25.66 10.44
C GLU A 313 10.96 -27.09 9.87
N ASN A 314 9.95 -27.93 10.10
CA ASN A 314 9.90 -29.27 9.50
C ASN A 314 9.62 -29.20 7.99
N LEU A 315 8.79 -28.28 7.50
CA LEU A 315 8.56 -28.07 6.06
C LEU A 315 9.82 -27.54 5.36
N ALA A 316 10.61 -26.72 6.04
CA ALA A 316 11.89 -26.22 5.54
C ALA A 316 12.96 -27.33 5.44
N SER A 317 13.01 -28.24 6.40
CA SER A 317 14.09 -29.23 6.52
C SER A 317 13.76 -30.64 6.01
N LYS A 318 12.50 -31.08 6.12
CA LYS A 318 12.04 -32.45 5.85
C LYS A 318 11.21 -32.56 4.58
N THR A 319 11.61 -31.81 3.55
CA THR A 319 11.05 -31.91 2.20
C THR A 319 12.08 -32.43 1.23
N THR A 320 11.64 -32.80 0.02
CA THR A 320 12.54 -33.22 -1.07
C THR A 320 13.57 -32.14 -1.46
N VAL A 321 13.26 -30.87 -1.19
CA VAL A 321 14.15 -29.72 -1.43
C VAL A 321 14.27 -28.92 -0.12
N PRO A 322 15.24 -29.26 0.74
CA PRO A 322 15.50 -28.50 1.95
C PRO A 322 15.77 -27.03 1.61
N THR A 323 15.10 -26.13 2.32
CA THR A 323 15.09 -24.70 2.03
C THR A 323 15.40 -23.93 3.32
N PRO A 324 16.38 -23.02 3.33
CA PRO A 324 16.62 -22.17 4.49
C PRO A 324 15.41 -21.26 4.78
N LEU A 325 15.22 -20.98 6.06
CA LEU A 325 14.23 -20.02 6.53
C LEU A 325 14.91 -18.66 6.69
N GLY A 326 14.29 -17.63 6.11
CA GLY A 326 14.68 -16.24 6.31
C GLY A 326 13.95 -15.64 7.52
N PHE A 327 13.36 -14.48 7.33
CA PHE A 327 12.60 -13.79 8.36
C PHE A 327 11.26 -14.49 8.64
N ILE A 328 10.99 -14.76 9.92
CA ILE A 328 9.70 -15.26 10.39
C ILE A 328 9.16 -14.32 11.47
N SER A 329 7.98 -13.77 11.22
CA SER A 329 7.25 -12.93 12.17
C SER A 329 7.08 -13.59 13.55
N ASP A 330 7.31 -12.82 14.61
CA ASP A 330 7.03 -13.24 15.99
C ASP A 330 5.52 -13.30 16.30
N LYS A 331 4.67 -12.77 15.41
CA LYS A 331 3.21 -12.80 15.55
C LYS A 331 2.59 -14.14 15.15
N LEU A 332 3.42 -15.14 14.86
CA LEU A 332 2.96 -16.46 14.47
C LEU A 332 2.23 -17.11 15.65
N SER A 333 1.07 -17.72 15.38
CA SER A 333 0.30 -18.36 16.43
C SER A 333 1.12 -19.37 17.22
N THR A 334 1.09 -19.25 18.54
CA THR A 334 1.68 -20.19 19.49
C THR A 334 0.75 -21.38 19.79
N THR A 335 -0.42 -21.43 19.14
CA THR A 335 -1.37 -22.53 19.28
C THR A 335 -0.71 -23.84 18.92
N GLN A 336 -0.90 -24.82 19.79
CA GLN A 336 -0.35 -26.15 19.62
C GLN A 336 -1.38 -27.11 19.06
N LEU A 337 -0.93 -28.04 18.21
CA LEU A 337 -1.78 -29.07 17.65
C LEU A 337 -2.39 -29.94 18.77
N PRO A 338 -3.74 -30.01 18.89
CA PRO A 338 -4.39 -30.78 19.96
C PRO A 338 -4.25 -32.30 19.78
N ARG A 339 -3.92 -32.74 18.55
CA ARG A 339 -3.68 -34.14 18.14
C ARG A 339 -2.52 -34.18 17.15
N GLY A 340 -1.97 -35.37 16.89
CA GLY A 340 -0.99 -35.53 15.83
C GLY A 340 -1.58 -35.22 14.45
N LYS A 341 -0.73 -34.75 13.52
CA LYS A 341 -1.11 -34.35 12.16
C LYS A 341 -0.17 -35.03 11.16
N ALA A 342 -0.72 -35.66 10.12
CA ALA A 342 0.06 -36.14 8.98
C ALA A 342 0.17 -35.04 7.93
N VAL A 343 1.37 -34.82 7.40
CA VAL A 343 1.69 -33.80 6.40
C VAL A 343 2.16 -34.52 5.14
N PHE A 344 1.39 -34.40 4.06
CA PHE A 344 1.67 -35.03 2.78
C PHE A 344 1.21 -34.13 1.64
N GLY A 345 2.13 -33.71 0.77
CA GLY A 345 1.83 -32.82 -0.35
C GLY A 345 2.92 -31.79 -0.60
N LEU A 346 2.61 -30.78 -1.43
CA LEU A 346 3.55 -29.69 -1.70
C LEU A 346 3.73 -28.81 -0.46
N ALA A 347 5.00 -28.51 -0.13
CA ALA A 347 5.34 -27.70 1.04
C ALA A 347 4.71 -26.30 0.96
N ARG A 348 4.71 -25.69 -0.23
CA ARG A 348 4.09 -24.38 -0.49
C ARG A 348 2.64 -24.32 -0.05
N ASP A 349 1.86 -25.37 -0.23
CA ASP A 349 0.42 -25.34 0.08
C ASP A 349 0.20 -25.27 1.59
N TYR A 350 1.01 -25.99 2.37
CA TYR A 350 1.01 -25.88 3.83
C TYR A 350 1.55 -24.54 4.32
N LEU A 351 2.63 -24.01 3.72
CA LEU A 351 3.18 -22.70 4.07
C LEU A 351 2.16 -21.58 3.77
N ARG A 352 1.51 -21.63 2.61
CA ARG A 352 0.39 -20.74 2.24
C ARG A 352 -0.74 -20.85 3.23
N GLN A 353 -1.13 -22.08 3.60
CA GLN A 353 -2.17 -22.29 4.58
C GLN A 353 -1.77 -21.55 5.86
N ILE A 354 -0.64 -21.90 6.49
CA ILE A 354 -0.14 -21.28 7.75
C ILE A 354 -0.03 -19.74 7.66
N ALA A 355 0.27 -19.18 6.48
CA ALA A 355 0.25 -17.73 6.30
C ALA A 355 -1.17 -17.15 6.44
N GLN A 356 -2.18 -17.77 5.81
CA GLN A 356 -3.54 -17.23 5.66
C GLN A 356 -4.32 -17.05 6.98
N THR A 357 -4.59 -18.10 7.76
CA THR A 357 -5.20 -17.97 9.11
C THR A 357 -4.31 -17.25 10.15
N ASN A 358 -3.06 -16.87 9.84
CA ASN A 358 -2.22 -16.03 10.73
C ASN A 358 -2.21 -14.59 10.20
N SER A 359 -2.95 -14.32 9.12
CA SER A 359 -2.99 -13.03 8.42
C SER A 359 -1.60 -12.53 8.00
N MET A 360 -0.74 -13.47 7.60
CA MET A 360 0.63 -13.22 7.14
C MET A 360 0.73 -13.41 5.63
N ALA A 361 1.76 -12.81 5.05
CA ALA A 361 2.21 -13.13 3.70
C ALA A 361 3.43 -14.05 3.77
N PHE A 362 3.43 -15.03 2.88
CA PHE A 362 4.54 -15.95 2.64
C PHE A 362 5.08 -15.68 1.24
N TYR A 363 6.40 -15.51 1.13
CA TYR A 363 7.11 -15.35 -0.13
C TYR A 363 8.48 -16.01 -0.05
N ALA A 364 9.06 -16.27 -1.22
CA ALA A 364 10.42 -16.76 -1.33
C ALA A 364 11.28 -15.70 -2.02
N GLU A 365 12.50 -15.50 -1.52
CA GLU A 365 13.45 -14.55 -2.07
C GLU A 365 14.87 -15.09 -1.86
N ASN A 366 15.66 -15.15 -2.94
CA ASN A 366 17.05 -15.61 -2.94
C ASN A 366 17.20 -17.01 -2.29
N GLY A 367 16.30 -17.93 -2.60
CA GLY A 367 16.30 -19.29 -2.05
C GLY A 367 15.87 -19.42 -0.58
N GLU A 368 15.45 -18.34 0.08
CA GLU A 368 14.93 -18.36 1.46
C GLU A 368 13.42 -18.19 1.52
N ILE A 369 12.79 -18.86 2.48
CA ILE A 369 11.36 -18.73 2.78
C ILE A 369 11.14 -17.67 3.86
N ASN A 370 10.30 -16.68 3.57
CA ASN A 370 10.00 -15.57 4.46
C ASN A 370 8.51 -15.52 4.83
N PHE A 371 8.23 -15.17 6.09
CA PHE A 371 6.88 -14.93 6.63
C PHE A 371 6.82 -13.55 7.27
N ILE A 372 5.96 -12.69 6.73
CA ILE A 372 5.79 -11.32 7.23
C ILE A 372 4.33 -11.06 7.59
N HIS A 373 4.12 -10.32 8.66
CA HIS A 373 2.82 -9.76 9.00
C HIS A 373 2.74 -8.29 8.54
N ALA A 374 1.53 -7.79 8.23
CA ALA A 374 1.33 -6.41 7.76
C ALA A 374 1.87 -5.36 8.74
N THR A 375 1.85 -5.66 10.04
CA THR A 375 2.37 -4.77 11.10
C THR A 375 3.78 -5.12 11.58
N ASP A 376 4.50 -6.00 10.89
CA ASP A 376 5.92 -6.20 11.18
C ASP A 376 6.73 -5.04 10.62
N LEU A 377 7.85 -4.77 11.26
CA LEU A 377 8.80 -3.77 10.80
C LEU A 377 9.91 -4.49 10.06
N PRO A 378 10.20 -4.12 8.80
CA PRO A 378 11.31 -4.70 8.09
C PRO A 378 12.62 -4.35 8.78
N GLN A 379 13.56 -5.28 8.72
CA GLN A 379 14.90 -5.09 9.24
C GLN A 379 15.66 -4.15 8.30
N GLY A 380 16.10 -2.99 8.80
CA GLY A 380 16.89 -2.05 8.01
C GLY A 380 16.54 -0.59 8.27
N GLU A 381 16.96 0.27 7.35
CA GLU A 381 16.65 1.70 7.33
C GLU A 381 15.51 1.99 6.34
N ILE A 382 14.71 3.03 6.62
CA ILE A 382 13.70 3.53 5.67
C ILE A 382 14.45 4.37 4.63
N PHE A 383 14.32 4.01 3.36
CA PHE A 383 14.96 4.75 2.27
C PHE A 383 14.13 5.98 1.90
N ASP A 384 14.69 7.17 2.11
CA ASP A 384 14.08 8.43 1.66
C ASP A 384 14.34 8.64 0.17
N LEU A 385 13.29 8.54 -0.64
CA LEU A 385 13.35 8.64 -2.11
C LEU A 385 12.89 10.02 -2.56
N THR A 386 13.86 10.78 -3.03
CA THR A 386 13.71 12.14 -3.57
C THR A 386 14.41 12.20 -4.92
N PRO A 387 14.14 13.23 -5.76
CA PRO A 387 14.91 13.44 -6.98
C PRO A 387 16.43 13.49 -6.73
N ALA A 388 16.85 13.96 -5.56
CA ALA A 388 18.25 14.02 -5.16
C ALA A 388 18.85 12.65 -4.77
N SER A 389 18.03 11.72 -4.25
CA SER A 389 18.46 10.35 -3.90
C SER A 389 18.22 9.31 -5.01
N GLY A 390 17.90 9.77 -6.22
CA GLY A 390 17.82 8.93 -7.41
C GLY A 390 16.41 8.51 -7.81
N LEU A 391 15.36 9.18 -7.31
CA LEU A 391 14.01 9.03 -7.83
C LEU A 391 13.95 9.54 -9.29
N ILE A 392 13.35 8.76 -10.18
CA ILE A 392 13.26 9.04 -11.62
C ILE A 392 11.81 9.03 -12.05
N GLY A 393 11.38 10.10 -12.70
CA GLY A 393 9.98 10.31 -13.08
C GLY A 393 9.11 10.67 -11.88
N GLU A 394 7.79 10.65 -12.10
CA GLU A 394 6.79 10.94 -11.06
C GLU A 394 6.24 9.63 -10.50
N PRO A 395 6.34 9.39 -9.18
CA PRO A 395 5.62 8.30 -8.52
C PRO A 395 4.13 8.39 -8.82
N ALA A 396 3.49 7.25 -9.14
CA ALA A 396 2.07 7.19 -9.43
C ALA A 396 1.33 6.41 -8.34
N GLN A 397 0.23 6.98 -7.84
CA GLN A 397 -0.65 6.29 -6.92
C GLN A 397 -1.33 5.09 -7.60
N GLN A 398 -1.31 3.97 -6.92
CA GLN A 398 -1.97 2.72 -7.26
C GLN A 398 -3.07 2.42 -6.23
N ASP A 399 -3.89 1.39 -6.49
CA ASP A 399 -5.01 1.02 -5.61
C ASP A 399 -4.58 0.78 -4.15
N LEU A 400 -3.46 0.08 -3.91
CA LEU A 400 -3.01 -0.26 -2.55
C LEU A 400 -1.85 0.60 -2.02
N GLY A 401 -1.25 1.45 -2.84
CA GLY A 401 -0.05 2.21 -2.49
C GLY A 401 0.52 3.03 -3.65
N VAL A 402 1.83 3.03 -3.83
CA VAL A 402 2.53 3.87 -4.83
C VAL A 402 3.44 3.02 -5.70
N ALA A 403 3.41 3.26 -7.01
CA ALA A 403 4.41 2.76 -7.93
C ALA A 403 5.43 3.88 -8.23
N PHE A 404 6.71 3.57 -8.16
CA PHE A 404 7.76 4.53 -8.46
C PHE A 404 8.93 3.87 -9.17
N ARG A 405 9.78 4.71 -9.78
CA ARG A 405 11.03 4.28 -10.41
C ARG A 405 12.18 5.09 -9.84
N CYS A 406 13.32 4.44 -9.64
CA CYS A 406 14.55 5.07 -9.21
C CYS A 406 15.75 4.49 -9.97
N LEU A 407 16.91 5.10 -9.79
CA LEU A 407 18.18 4.55 -10.22
C LEU A 407 18.43 3.20 -9.54
N LEU A 408 19.08 2.27 -10.25
CA LEU A 408 19.22 0.89 -9.78
C LEU A 408 19.79 0.80 -8.36
N ASN A 409 18.97 0.31 -7.43
CA ASN A 409 19.32 0.17 -6.03
C ASN A 409 19.12 -1.30 -5.59
N PRO A 410 20.20 -2.07 -5.36
CA PRO A 410 20.11 -3.47 -4.93
C PRO A 410 19.71 -3.64 -3.46
N ARG A 411 19.64 -2.55 -2.69
CA ARG A 411 19.23 -2.58 -1.28
C ARG A 411 17.71 -2.55 -1.11
N LEU A 412 16.97 -2.21 -2.17
CA LEU A 412 15.51 -2.29 -2.19
C LEU A 412 15.10 -3.74 -2.45
N THR A 413 14.70 -4.44 -1.40
CA THR A 413 14.18 -5.82 -1.47
C THR A 413 12.69 -5.86 -1.14
N ILE A 414 12.06 -7.02 -1.35
CA ILE A 414 10.70 -7.24 -0.87
C ILE A 414 10.65 -6.96 0.65
N ASN A 415 9.51 -6.46 1.15
CA ASN A 415 9.27 -6.09 2.54
C ASN A 415 9.99 -4.82 3.00
N SER A 416 10.92 -4.23 2.24
CA SER A 416 11.58 -2.97 2.59
C SER A 416 10.60 -1.79 2.71
N PHE A 417 10.92 -0.81 3.55
CA PHE A 417 10.17 0.44 3.66
C PHE A 417 10.87 1.57 2.90
N VAL A 418 10.06 2.35 2.19
CA VAL A 418 10.49 3.55 1.49
C VAL A 418 9.64 4.72 1.92
N HIS A 419 10.26 5.89 1.99
CA HIS A 419 9.57 7.16 2.21
C HIS A 419 9.55 7.93 0.89
N ILE A 420 8.37 8.36 0.47
CA ILE A 420 8.16 9.21 -0.71
C ILE A 420 7.25 10.35 -0.26
N ASP A 421 7.70 11.58 -0.49
CA ASP A 421 6.91 12.77 -0.20
C ASP A 421 5.63 12.76 -1.05
N SER A 422 4.48 12.87 -0.37
CA SER A 422 3.16 12.90 -1.00
C SER A 422 3.00 13.99 -2.07
N SER A 423 3.75 15.10 -1.97
CA SER A 423 3.75 16.18 -2.95
C SER A 423 4.32 15.77 -4.32
N LEU A 424 5.13 14.71 -4.36
CA LEU A 424 5.72 14.17 -5.59
C LEU A 424 4.83 13.12 -6.26
N ILE A 425 3.76 12.68 -5.59
CA ILE A 425 2.93 11.56 -6.06
C ILE A 425 1.83 12.06 -6.99
N GLN A 426 1.82 11.55 -8.21
CA GLN A 426 0.73 11.70 -9.15
C GLN A 426 -0.48 10.88 -8.67
N ALA A 427 -1.60 11.56 -8.41
CA ALA A 427 -2.84 10.92 -7.99
C ALA A 427 -3.41 9.97 -9.05
N GLN A 428 -4.04 8.89 -8.60
CA GLN A 428 -4.66 7.91 -9.49
C GLN A 428 -5.87 8.54 -10.19
N ALA A 429 -5.97 8.37 -11.51
CA ALA A 429 -7.16 8.77 -12.26
C ALA A 429 -8.38 7.95 -11.82
N TYR A 430 -9.44 8.62 -11.39
CA TYR A 430 -10.67 7.97 -10.93
C TYR A 430 -11.26 7.04 -12.00
N GLN A 431 -11.41 5.76 -11.68
CA GLN A 431 -12.08 4.77 -12.52
C GLN A 431 -13.43 4.38 -11.90
N ILE A 432 -14.48 4.35 -12.70
CA ILE A 432 -15.84 3.99 -12.25
C ILE A 432 -15.82 2.56 -11.68
N GLY A 433 -16.16 2.41 -10.39
CA GLY A 433 -16.20 1.12 -9.69
C GLY A 433 -14.97 0.80 -8.83
N GLN A 434 -13.95 1.66 -8.81
CA GLN A 434 -12.81 1.56 -7.88
C GLN A 434 -12.90 2.67 -6.83
N VAL A 435 -12.80 2.32 -5.54
CA VAL A 435 -12.71 3.32 -4.45
C VAL A 435 -11.24 3.70 -4.32
N PRO A 436 -10.83 4.95 -4.61
CA PRO A 436 -9.45 5.36 -4.43
C PRO A 436 -9.06 5.22 -2.97
N ARG A 437 -8.04 4.43 -2.65
CA ARG A 437 -7.53 4.35 -1.28
C ARG A 437 -6.62 5.54 -1.00
N PRO A 438 -6.73 6.15 0.20
CA PRO A 438 -5.86 7.26 0.56
C PRO A 438 -4.40 6.80 0.59
N LEU A 439 -3.51 7.72 0.23
CA LEU A 439 -2.08 7.57 0.45
C LEU A 439 -1.77 7.53 1.95
N ASP A 440 -0.64 6.94 2.29
CA ASP A 440 -0.13 6.95 3.66
C ASP A 440 0.16 8.39 4.11
N SER A 441 -0.28 8.76 5.32
CA SER A 441 -0.16 10.13 5.83
C SER A 441 1.29 10.55 6.11
N GLU A 442 2.16 9.58 6.37
CA GLU A 442 3.59 9.79 6.62
C GLU A 442 4.43 9.53 5.36
N GLY A 443 3.80 9.22 4.21
CA GLY A 443 4.51 8.91 2.97
C GLY A 443 5.35 7.63 3.03
N ILE A 444 5.09 6.74 4.00
CA ILE A 444 5.84 5.49 4.17
C ILE A 444 5.10 4.34 3.50
N TYR A 445 5.78 3.67 2.58
CA TYR A 445 5.21 2.56 1.82
C TYR A 445 6.08 1.30 1.94
N ARG A 446 5.42 0.15 1.98
CA ARG A 446 6.07 -1.17 1.97
C ARG A 446 6.21 -1.67 0.55
N VAL A 447 7.42 -2.06 0.17
CA VAL A 447 7.72 -2.67 -1.12
C VAL A 447 7.17 -4.10 -1.17
N ILE A 448 6.27 -4.36 -2.14
CA ILE A 448 5.68 -5.68 -2.39
C ILE A 448 6.17 -6.30 -3.69
N SER A 449 6.72 -5.50 -4.60
CA SER A 449 7.35 -5.97 -5.82
C SER A 449 8.49 -5.04 -6.21
N VAL A 450 9.58 -5.63 -6.69
CA VAL A 450 10.78 -4.95 -7.15
C VAL A 450 11.09 -5.45 -8.55
N GLU A 451 11.34 -4.52 -9.46
CA GLU A 451 11.76 -4.78 -10.83
C GLU A 451 13.12 -4.12 -11.04
N HIS A 452 14.17 -4.90 -11.31
CA HIS A 452 15.46 -4.36 -11.72
C HIS A 452 15.64 -4.54 -13.22
N SER A 453 15.91 -3.46 -13.93
CA SER A 453 16.22 -3.50 -15.36
C SER A 453 17.53 -2.79 -15.65
N GLY A 454 18.37 -3.42 -16.46
CA GLY A 454 19.69 -2.89 -16.78
C GLY A 454 20.23 -3.38 -18.11
N ASP A 455 21.02 -2.53 -18.76
CA ASP A 455 21.81 -2.86 -19.93
C ASP A 455 23.23 -2.34 -19.73
N THR A 456 24.23 -3.19 -19.98
CA THR A 456 25.65 -2.86 -19.74
C THR A 456 26.22 -1.87 -20.76
N ARG A 457 25.57 -1.67 -21.91
CA ARG A 457 26.01 -0.77 -22.99
C ARG A 457 24.98 0.32 -23.35
N ASP A 458 23.72 0.19 -22.93
CA ASP A 458 22.70 1.22 -23.09
C ASP A 458 22.52 2.06 -21.81
N THR A 459 21.61 3.03 -21.84
CA THR A 459 21.27 3.93 -20.74
C THR A 459 20.38 3.28 -19.69
N ASN A 460 19.75 2.14 -19.97
CA ASN A 460 18.83 1.46 -19.04
C ASN A 460 19.57 0.99 -17.78
N TRP A 461 19.21 1.49 -16.59
CA TRP A 461 19.79 1.07 -15.30
C TRP A 461 18.93 1.52 -14.10
N TYR A 462 17.80 0.84 -13.87
CA TYR A 462 16.76 1.31 -12.96
C TYR A 462 16.19 0.22 -12.06
N THR A 463 15.62 0.66 -10.93
CA THR A 463 14.74 -0.15 -10.09
C THR A 463 13.33 0.45 -10.11
N GLY A 464 12.35 -0.32 -10.55
CA GLY A 464 10.92 -0.06 -10.35
C GLY A 464 10.42 -0.75 -9.10
N CYS A 465 9.51 -0.12 -8.37
CA CYS A 465 8.88 -0.76 -7.21
C CYS A 465 7.37 -0.51 -7.22
N VAL A 466 6.64 -1.54 -6.81
CA VAL A 466 5.23 -1.43 -6.43
C VAL A 466 5.14 -1.58 -4.93
N THR A 467 4.42 -0.66 -4.29
CA THR A 467 4.31 -0.61 -2.84
C THR A 467 2.86 -0.66 -2.38
N VAL A 468 2.70 -0.95 -1.09
CA VAL A 468 1.42 -0.81 -0.37
C VAL A 468 1.59 0.16 0.80
N SER A 469 0.55 0.93 1.09
CA SER A 469 0.47 1.74 2.32
C SER A 469 0.48 0.85 3.56
N GLN A 470 0.80 1.41 4.73
CA GLN A 470 0.76 0.62 5.97
C GLN A 470 -0.66 0.13 6.33
N ALA A 471 -1.68 0.86 5.89
CA ALA A 471 -3.08 0.48 6.03
C ALA A 471 -3.55 -0.53 4.95
N GLY A 472 -2.81 -0.64 3.84
CA GLY A 472 -3.04 -1.61 2.77
C GLY A 472 -2.56 -2.98 3.19
N GLY A 473 -3.48 -3.94 3.36
CA GLY A 473 -3.12 -5.34 3.59
C GLY A 473 -2.13 -5.85 2.54
N ILE A 474 -1.26 -6.75 2.93
CA ILE A 474 -0.30 -7.35 1.99
C ILE A 474 -1.12 -8.19 0.99
N PRO A 475 -0.81 -8.20 -0.33
CA PRO A 475 -1.60 -8.92 -1.34
C PRO A 475 -1.82 -10.44 -1.07
N GLY A 476 -1.06 -11.04 -0.15
CA GLY A 476 -1.27 -12.41 0.35
C GLY A 476 -2.19 -12.54 1.59
N SER A 477 -2.47 -11.44 2.31
CA SER A 477 -3.41 -11.38 3.44
C SER A 477 -4.81 -10.92 3.01
N LEU A 478 -4.97 -10.43 1.78
CA LEU A 478 -6.22 -9.96 1.20
C LEU A 478 -6.88 -11.11 0.43
N THR A 479 -7.87 -11.76 1.04
CA THR A 479 -8.68 -12.80 0.38
C THR A 479 -9.43 -12.23 -0.82
N PRO A 480 -9.46 -12.89 -2.00
CA PRO A 480 -10.55 -12.69 -2.93
C PRO A 480 -11.76 -13.44 -2.36
N SER A 481 -12.70 -12.72 -1.74
CA SER A 481 -14.02 -13.28 -1.46
C SER A 481 -14.74 -13.49 -2.80
N VAL A 482 -14.61 -14.69 -3.38
CA VAL A 482 -15.44 -15.11 -4.51
C VAL A 482 -16.89 -15.20 -4.01
N PRO A 483 -17.83 -14.38 -4.52
CA PRO A 483 -19.22 -14.48 -4.12
C PRO A 483 -19.81 -15.76 -4.70
N GLY A 484 -20.15 -16.74 -3.85
CA GLY A 484 -20.99 -17.87 -4.25
C GLY A 484 -20.60 -19.26 -3.77
N MET A 485 -19.48 -19.46 -3.07
CA MET A 485 -19.21 -20.74 -2.41
C MET A 485 -19.29 -20.59 -0.90
N ILE A 486 -20.28 -21.25 -0.29
CA ILE A 486 -20.38 -21.46 1.15
C ILE A 486 -19.14 -22.26 1.57
N SER A 487 -18.07 -21.56 1.94
CA SER A 487 -16.98 -22.14 2.72
C SER A 487 -17.45 -22.12 4.17
N THR A 488 -17.81 -23.30 4.68
CA THR A 488 -17.94 -23.51 6.11
C THR A 488 -16.61 -23.14 6.75
N THR A 489 -16.61 -22.07 7.53
CA THR A 489 -15.52 -21.73 8.44
C THR A 489 -15.46 -22.81 9.51
N THR A 490 -14.76 -23.90 9.23
CA THR A 490 -14.31 -24.83 10.25
C THR A 490 -13.32 -24.09 11.14
N ALA A 491 -13.55 -24.14 12.46
CA ALA A 491 -12.64 -23.59 13.45
C ALA A 491 -11.23 -24.16 13.23
N SER A 492 -10.29 -23.30 12.83
CA SER A 492 -8.94 -23.66 12.41
C SER A 492 -8.02 -23.93 13.62
N PRO A 493 -7.41 -25.12 13.73
CA PRO A 493 -6.22 -25.36 14.55
C PRO A 493 -4.92 -25.35 13.72
N TRP A 494 -5.02 -24.96 12.44
CA TRP A 494 -4.03 -25.10 11.37
C TRP A 494 -3.76 -26.48 10.80
#